data_AF-A0A7Y4W896-F1
#
_entry.id   AF-A0A7Y4W896-F1
#
_cell.length_a   1.000
_cell.length_b   1.000
_cell.length_c   1.000
_cell.angle_alpha   90.00
_cell.angle_beta   90.00
_cell.angle_gamma   90.00
#
_symmetry.space_group_name_H-M   'P 1'
#
loop_
_entity.id
_entity.type
_entity.pdbx_description
1 polymer ?
#
loop_
_entity_poly.entity_id
_entity_poly.type
_entity_poly.pdbx_seq_one_letter_code
_entity_poly.pdbx_strand_id
1 'polypeptide(L)' 'RHTSMQQEAGMQRQVQCDVPALALGEAAQQVCRVQPGQQVRAEGFLAQRSLKIAQLVLHIDNVTLK' A
#
# COMPACT_ATOMS: atom_id res chain seq x y z
N ARG A 1 -5.28 6.26 -1.56
CA ARG A 1 -6.40 5.47 -2.11
C ARG A 1 -5.92 4.52 -3.19
N HIS A 2 -6.25 3.24 -3.04
CA HIS A 2 -6.05 2.22 -4.05
C HIS A 2 -7.36 2.01 -4.81
N THR A 3 -7.27 1.99 -6.15
CA THR A 3 -8.36 1.60 -7.04
C THR A 3 -7.79 0.66 -8.10
N SER A 4 -8.41 -0.50 -8.29
CA SER A 4 -8.01 -1.47 -9.32
C SER A 4 -9.18 -2.36 -9.74
N MET A 5 -8.95 -3.19 -10.77
CA MET A 5 -9.80 -4.32 -11.12
C MET A 5 -9.09 -5.61 -10.75
N GLN A 6 -9.79 -6.52 -10.08
CA GLN A 6 -9.30 -7.84 -9.71
C GLN A 6 -10.18 -8.93 -10.32
N GLN A 7 -9.64 -10.14 -10.47
CA GLN A 7 -10.43 -11.31 -10.84
C GLN A 7 -10.81 -12.10 -9.58
N GLU A 8 -12.10 -12.34 -9.39
CA GLU A 8 -12.65 -13.09 -8.26
C GLU A 8 -13.66 -14.12 -8.80
N ALA A 9 -13.38 -15.41 -8.60
CA ALA A 9 -14.19 -16.52 -9.11
C ALA A 9 -14.53 -16.41 -10.62
N GLY A 10 -13.56 -15.97 -11.43
CA GLY A 10 -13.73 -15.80 -12.88
C GLY A 10 -14.42 -14.50 -13.32
N MET A 11 -14.91 -13.68 -12.38
CA MET A 11 -15.54 -12.40 -12.65
C MET A 11 -14.59 -11.23 -12.37
N GLN A 12 -14.75 -10.12 -13.09
CA GLN A 12 -14.03 -8.88 -12.78
C GLN A 12 -14.72 -8.12 -11.64
N ARG A 13 -13.95 -7.67 -10.66
CA ARG A 13 -14.42 -6.92 -9.51
C ARG A 13 -13.63 -5.63 -9.31
N GLN A 14 -14.35 -4.52 -9.19
CA GLN A 14 -13.74 -3.26 -8.81
C GLN A 14 -13.34 -3.28 -7.33
N VAL A 15 -12.08 -2.98 -7.06
CA VAL A 15 -11.54 -2.86 -5.70
C VAL A 15 -11.22 -1.40 -5.45
N GLN A 16 -11.76 -0.88 -4.34
CA GLN A 16 -11.40 0.42 -3.81
C GLN A 16 -11.17 0.30 -2.32
N CYS A 17 -10.00 0.74 -1.85
CA CYS A 17 -9.69 0.77 -0.43
C CYS A 17 -8.68 1.86 -0.09
N ASP A 18 -8.67 2.24 1.17
CA ASP A 18 -7.63 3.05 1.78
C ASP A 18 -6.92 2.18 2.82
N VAL A 19 -5.62 1.97 2.60
CA VAL A 19 -4.77 1.12 3.44
C VAL A 19 -3.70 2.02 4.06
N PRO A 20 -3.59 2.09 5.40
CA PRO A 20 -2.46 2.75 6.04
C PRO A 20 -1.17 2.05 5.60
N ALA A 21 -0.15 2.82 5.25
CA ALA A 21 1.15 2.28 4.86
C ALA A 21 2.29 2.94 5.62
N LEU A 22 3.35 2.19 5.87
CA LEU A 22 4.54 2.61 6.61
C LEU A 22 5.77 2.18 5.83
N ALA A 23 6.71 3.11 5.63
CA ALA A 23 8.03 2.81 5.09
C ALA A 23 9.09 3.17 6.14
N LEU A 24 10.16 2.39 6.22
CA LEU A 24 11.29 2.60 7.13
C LEU A 24 12.60 2.43 6.35
N GLY A 25 13.69 3.01 6.86
CA GLY A 25 15.01 2.88 6.24
C GLY A 25 15.06 3.42 4.80
N GLU A 26 15.61 2.63 3.89
CA GLU A 26 15.78 3.01 2.47
C GLU A 26 14.43 3.26 1.78
N ALA A 27 13.43 2.42 2.02
CA ALA A 27 12.08 2.60 1.47
C ALA A 27 11.48 3.95 1.89
N ALA A 28 11.74 4.41 3.12
CA ALA A 28 11.28 5.74 3.55
C ALA A 28 11.94 6.86 2.74
N GLN A 29 13.23 6.75 2.44
CA GLN A 29 13.95 7.74 1.61
C GLN A 29 13.40 7.80 0.19
N GLN A 30 12.97 6.68 -0.37
CA GLN A 30 12.32 6.62 -1.69
C GLN A 30 10.93 7.27 -1.64
N VAL A 31 10.11 6.94 -0.63
CA VAL A 31 8.77 7.52 -0.44
C VAL A 31 8.84 9.03 -0.22
N CYS A 32 9.86 9.55 0.49
CA CYS A 32 10.04 10.99 0.68
C CYS A 32 10.22 11.80 -0.62
N ARG A 33 10.55 11.14 -1.73
CA ARG A 33 10.68 11.78 -3.06
C ARG A 33 9.36 11.82 -3.83
N VAL A 34 8.34 11.09 -3.37
CA VAL A 34 7.01 11.05 -3.96
C VAL A 34 6.21 12.26 -3.49
N GLN A 35 5.60 12.97 -4.43
CA GLN A 35 4.77 14.13 -4.13
C GLN A 35 3.34 13.70 -3.77
N PRO A 36 2.65 14.42 -2.87
CA PRO A 36 1.25 14.17 -2.59
C PRO A 36 0.41 14.16 -3.88
N GLY A 37 -0.46 13.16 -4.02
CA GLY A 37 -1.29 12.98 -5.21
C GLY A 37 -0.65 12.16 -6.34
N GLN A 38 0.66 11.91 -6.31
CA GLN A 38 1.29 10.98 -7.25
C GLN A 38 0.84 9.55 -6.99
N GLN A 39 0.63 8.82 -8.08
CA GLN A 39 0.32 7.40 -8.00
C GLN A 39 1.61 6.60 -7.91
N VAL A 40 1.61 5.61 -7.02
CA VAL A 40 2.73 4.70 -6.82
C VAL A 40 2.26 3.26 -6.86
N ARG A 41 3.21 2.38 -7.14
CA ARG A 41 3.13 0.97 -6.82
C ARG A 41 3.98 0.76 -5.57
N ALA A 42 3.36 0.26 -4.52
CA ALA A 42 4.02 -0.07 -3.27
C ALA A 42 3.90 -1.58 -3.03
N GLU A 43 5.00 -2.20 -2.61
CA GLU A 43 5.11 -3.64 -2.37
C GLU A 43 5.74 -3.87 -0.99
N GLY A 44 5.35 -4.99 -0.37
CA GLY A 44 5.83 -5.39 0.96
C GLY A 44 4.84 -6.35 1.62
N PHE A 45 4.63 -6.22 2.93
CA PHE A 45 3.81 -7.15 3.72
C PHE A 45 2.78 -6.46 4.62
N LEU A 46 1.72 -7.18 4.98
CA LEU A 46 0.69 -6.70 5.90
C LEU A 46 0.99 -7.12 7.33
N ALA A 47 0.87 -6.18 8.26
CA ALA A 47 0.96 -6.46 9.69
C ALA A 47 -0.13 -5.74 10.47
N GLN A 48 -0.38 -6.22 11.68
CA GLN A 48 -1.21 -5.52 12.64
C GLN A 48 -0.52 -4.23 13.09
N ARG A 49 -1.25 -3.10 13.11
CA ARG A 49 -0.70 -1.78 13.44
C ARG A 49 0.04 -1.74 14.78
N SER A 50 -0.48 -2.42 15.78
CA SER A 50 0.14 -2.57 17.10
C SER A 50 -0.46 -3.75 17.85
N LEU A 51 0.14 -4.17 18.97
CA LEU A 51 -0.38 -5.26 19.82
C LEU A 51 -1.88 -5.10 20.19
N LYS A 52 -2.39 -3.86 20.27
CA LYS A 52 -3.77 -3.57 20.67
C LYS A 52 -4.71 -3.21 19.51
N ILE A 53 -4.18 -2.83 18.34
CA ILE A 53 -5.00 -2.32 17.22
C ILE A 53 -4.92 -3.29 16.06
N ALA A 54 -5.99 -4.06 15.83
CA ALA A 54 -6.10 -5.10 14.80
C ALA A 54 -6.08 -4.59 13.33
N GLN A 55 -6.06 -3.28 13.11
CA GLN A 55 -6.03 -2.69 11.78
C GLN A 55 -4.78 -3.15 11.01
N LEU A 56 -4.96 -3.60 9.77
CA LEU A 56 -3.87 -3.94 8.88
C LEU A 56 -3.16 -2.69 8.37
N VAL A 57 -1.84 -2.74 8.35
CA VAL A 57 -0.94 -1.73 7.79
C VAL A 57 -0.04 -2.40 6.76
N LEU A 58 0.14 -1.76 5.61
CA LEU A 58 1.14 -2.17 4.63
C LEU A 58 2.52 -1.65 5.05
N HIS A 59 3.42 -2.55 5.41
CA HIS A 59 4.84 -2.24 5.56
C HIS A 59 5.49 -2.31 4.18
N ILE A 60 6.04 -1.18 3.72
CA ILE A 60 6.58 -1.01 2.37
C ILE A 60 8.06 -1.41 2.35
N ASP A 61 8.39 -2.37 1.49
CA ASP A 61 9.77 -2.76 1.16
C ASP A 61 10.26 -2.07 -0.12
N ASN A 62 9.35 -1.83 -1.08
CA ASN A 62 9.68 -1.20 -2.36
C ASN A 62 8.57 -0.25 -2.83
N VAL A 63 8.97 0.88 -3.41
CA VAL A 63 8.05 1.84 -4.02
C VAL A 63 8.56 2.29 -5.39
N THR A 64 7.67 2.30 -6.38
CA THR A 64 7.95 2.86 -7.71
C THR A 64 6.85 3.82 -8.11
N LEU A 65 7.20 4.84 -8.90
CA LEU A 65 6.20 5.69 -9.56
C LEU A 65 5.41 4.86 -10.57
N LYS A 66 4.10 5.15 -10.69
CA LYS A 66 3.24 4.58 -11.73
C LYS A 66 3.25 5.43 -13.00
#